data_AF-A0A7C7SHD7-F1
#
_entry.id   AF-A0A7C7SHD7-F1
#
_cell.length_a   1.000
_cell.length_b   1.000
_cell.length_c   1.000
_cell.angle_alpha   90.00
_cell.angle_beta   90.00
_cell.angle_gamma   90.00
#
_symmetry.space_group_name_H-M   'P 1'
#
loop_
_entity.id
_entity.type
_entity.pdbx_description
1 polymer ?
#
loop_
_entity_poly.entity_id
_entity_poly.type
_entity_poly.pdbx_seq_one_letter_code
_entity_poly.pdbx_strand_id
1 'polypeptide(L)'
;MRLQTRDTLTQGRWQENVACENQVDPGIRPVIWDTIKAFDSLGSVWGPPEGVMRVRAGNRSWGWNRAYAAKVVAPTMTVVGEQDNPEARGVLYRDLTGAAAKVLVTMECATHFAVWETSQYKFMHRASLEWLRDGTYRGQSTGIYRVGVDGAETSGE
;
A
#
# COMPACT_ATOMS: atom_id res chain seq x y z
N MET A 1 17.64 -8.53 -10.94
CA MET A 1 16.93 -8.86 -9.69
C MET A 1 17.55 -8.04 -8.56
N ARG A 2 16.78 -7.62 -7.54
CA ARG A 2 17.30 -6.94 -6.34
C ARG A 2 17.07 -7.84 -5.14
N LEU A 3 18.03 -7.90 -4.23
CA LEU A 3 17.91 -8.65 -2.99
C LEU A 3 17.66 -7.67 -1.84
N GLN A 4 16.80 -8.04 -0.91
CA GLN A 4 16.62 -7.30 0.35
C GLN A 4 16.88 -8.25 1.52
N THR A 5 17.70 -7.80 2.46
CA THR A 5 17.87 -8.48 3.76
C THR A 5 16.69 -8.13 4.67
N ARG A 6 16.53 -8.90 5.74
CA ARG A 6 15.53 -8.63 6.79
C ARG A 6 15.64 -7.20 7.32
N ASP A 7 16.85 -6.75 7.62
CA ASP A 7 17.07 -5.42 8.18
C ASP A 7 16.80 -4.30 7.17
N THR A 8 17.17 -4.51 5.90
CA THR A 8 16.83 -3.55 4.83
C THR A 8 15.31 -3.39 4.70
N LEU A 9 14.54 -4.47 4.76
CA LEU A 9 13.08 -4.39 4.69
C LEU A 9 12.47 -3.76 5.95
N THR A 10 12.80 -4.31 7.11
CA THR A 10 12.10 -4.02 8.37
C THR A 10 12.55 -2.72 9.01
N GLN A 11 13.85 -2.41 8.98
CA GLN A 11 14.40 -1.19 9.57
C GLN A 11 14.57 -0.12 8.50
N GLY A 12 15.39 -0.37 7.49
CA GLY A 12 15.82 0.63 6.50
C GLY A 12 14.78 1.02 5.44
N ARG A 13 13.55 0.51 5.53
CA ARG A 13 12.46 0.88 4.61
C ARG A 13 11.14 1.03 5.34
N TRP A 14 10.79 0.08 6.20
CA TRP A 14 9.53 0.16 6.93
C TRP A 14 9.63 1.07 8.14
N GLN A 15 10.52 0.79 9.10
CA GLN A 15 10.65 1.59 10.34
C GLN A 15 10.94 3.07 10.07
N GLU A 16 11.79 3.37 9.08
CA GLU A 16 12.14 4.75 8.73
C GLU A 16 10.95 5.62 8.32
N ASN A 17 9.85 5.01 7.86
CA ASN A 17 8.64 5.74 7.45
C ASN A 17 7.54 5.75 8.52
N VAL A 18 7.72 5.05 9.65
CA VAL A 18 6.74 5.05 10.74
C VAL A 18 6.75 6.41 11.42
N ALA A 19 5.58 7.05 11.50
CA ALA A 19 5.45 8.42 12.00
C ALA A 19 4.52 8.53 13.22
N CYS A 20 3.66 7.54 13.45
CA CYS A 20 2.65 7.58 14.51
C CYS A 20 2.87 6.51 15.58
N GLU A 21 2.41 6.82 16.79
CA GLU A 21 2.36 5.84 17.89
C GLU A 21 1.42 4.69 17.52
N ASN A 22 1.79 3.46 17.90
CA ASN A 22 1.00 2.24 17.68
C ASN A 22 0.66 1.96 16.19
N GLN A 23 1.34 2.61 15.24
CA GLN A 23 1.13 2.41 13.81
C GLN A 23 1.43 0.96 13.38
N VAL A 24 2.48 0.37 13.94
CA VAL A 24 2.95 -0.98 13.62
C VAL A 24 2.93 -1.83 14.88
N ASP A 25 2.29 -3.00 14.82
CA ASP A 25 2.41 -4.00 15.88
C ASP A 25 3.88 -4.48 15.98
N PRO A 26 4.51 -4.45 17.16
CA PRO A 26 5.92 -4.83 17.29
C PRO A 26 6.21 -6.29 16.87
N GLY A 27 5.22 -7.17 16.95
CA GLY A 27 5.30 -8.58 16.56
C GLY A 27 5.08 -8.86 15.07
N ILE A 28 4.59 -7.91 14.27
CA ILE A 28 4.20 -8.21 12.87
C ILE A 28 5.39 -8.42 11.94
N ARG A 29 6.50 -7.71 12.17
CA ARG A 29 7.67 -7.75 11.28
C ARG A 29 8.34 -9.13 11.21
N PRO A 30 8.61 -9.82 12.35
CA PRO A 30 9.05 -11.21 12.32
C PRO A 30 8.08 -12.12 11.54
N VAL A 31 6.77 -11.99 11.78
CA VAL A 31 5.73 -12.79 11.09
C VAL A 31 5.77 -12.60 9.59
N ILE A 32 5.86 -11.35 9.12
CA ILE A 32 5.97 -11.02 7.70
C ILE A 32 7.25 -11.59 7.10
N TRP A 33 8.39 -11.49 7.80
CA TRP A 33 9.65 -12.04 7.31
C TRP A 33 9.61 -13.57 7.18
N ASP A 34 9.08 -14.26 8.18
CA ASP A 34 8.92 -15.71 8.15
C ASP A 34 7.95 -16.14 7.05
N THR A 35 6.88 -15.38 6.82
CA THR A 35 5.94 -15.60 5.71
C THR A 35 6.61 -15.41 4.35
N ILE A 36 7.44 -14.38 4.18
CA ILE A 36 8.22 -14.15 2.95
C ILE A 36 9.15 -15.34 2.68
N LYS A 37 9.88 -15.83 3.68
CA LYS A 37 10.75 -17.01 3.55
C LYS A 37 9.96 -18.27 3.22
N ALA A 38 8.80 -18.48 3.84
CA ALA A 38 7.96 -19.64 3.56
C ALA A 38 7.44 -19.63 2.11
N PHE A 39 7.11 -18.44 1.59
CA PHE A 39 6.68 -18.27 0.21
C PHE A 39 7.84 -18.42 -0.80
N ASP A 40 9.01 -17.88 -0.49
CA ASP A 40 10.21 -17.93 -1.34
C ASP A 40 11.26 -18.91 -0.79
N SER A 41 11.04 -20.20 -1.00
CA SER A 41 11.92 -21.27 -0.52
C SER A 41 13.35 -21.21 -1.09
N LEU A 42 13.55 -20.54 -2.23
CA LEU A 42 14.89 -20.34 -2.77
C LEU A 42 15.60 -19.16 -2.10
N GLY A 43 14.89 -18.04 -1.90
CA GLY A 43 15.43 -16.89 -1.18
C GLY A 43 15.73 -17.19 0.30
N SER A 44 14.97 -18.11 0.91
CA SER A 44 15.12 -18.46 2.33
C SER A 44 16.44 -19.16 2.66
N VAL A 45 17.08 -19.82 1.69
CA VAL A 45 18.36 -20.54 1.88
C VAL A 45 19.58 -19.74 1.41
N TRP A 46 19.39 -18.50 0.97
CA TRP A 46 20.46 -17.63 0.49
C TRP A 46 20.98 -16.70 1.59
N GLY A 47 22.31 -16.64 1.77
CA GLY A 47 22.94 -15.76 2.75
C GLY A 47 22.96 -16.32 4.19
N PRO A 48 23.19 -15.47 5.20
CA PRO A 48 23.07 -15.82 6.63
C PRO A 48 21.67 -16.40 6.98
N PRO A 49 21.46 -17.01 8.18
CA PRO A 49 20.29 -17.87 8.45
C PRO A 49 18.92 -17.18 8.31
N GLU A 50 18.90 -15.85 8.21
CA GLU A 50 17.71 -15.04 7.97
C GLU A 50 17.21 -15.10 6.52
N GLY A 51 17.98 -15.59 5.55
CA GLY A 51 17.60 -15.62 4.14
C GLY A 51 17.56 -14.22 3.49
N VAL A 52 17.10 -14.15 2.24
CA VAL A 52 16.85 -12.88 1.53
C VAL A 52 15.50 -12.87 0.81
N MET A 53 14.90 -11.68 0.72
CA MET A 53 13.73 -11.44 -0.13
C MET A 53 14.19 -11.12 -1.55
N ARG A 54 13.80 -11.96 -2.52
CA ARG A 54 14.06 -11.69 -3.94
C ARG A 54 13.01 -10.75 -4.49
N VAL A 55 13.43 -9.54 -4.86
CA VAL A 55 12.56 -8.53 -5.47
C VAL A 55 12.87 -8.44 -6.96
N ARG A 56 11.82 -8.38 -7.77
CA ARG A 56 11.96 -8.13 -9.21
C ARG A 56 12.67 -6.79 -9.40
N ALA A 57 13.85 -6.82 -10.01
CA ALA A 57 14.46 -5.60 -10.55
C ALA A 57 14.03 -5.51 -12.01
N GLY A 58 13.09 -4.64 -12.31
CA GLY A 58 12.61 -4.38 -13.66
C GLY A 58 12.33 -2.89 -13.85
N ASN A 59 12.09 -2.50 -15.09
CA ASN A 59 11.68 -1.14 -15.47
C ASN A 59 10.63 -0.63 -14.48
N ARG A 60 10.91 0.49 -13.78
CA ARG A 60 10.11 0.96 -12.63
C ARG A 60 8.62 1.08 -12.93
N SER A 61 8.25 1.26 -14.20
CA SER A 61 6.86 1.41 -14.62
C SER A 61 6.40 0.36 -15.62
N TRP A 62 7.26 -0.54 -16.13
CA TRP A 62 6.89 -1.53 -17.18
C TRP A 62 6.12 -0.92 -18.38
N GLY A 63 6.47 0.31 -18.77
CA GLY A 63 5.78 1.04 -19.84
C GLY A 63 4.50 1.76 -19.41
N TRP A 64 4.07 1.61 -18.15
CA TRP A 64 2.96 2.36 -17.57
C TRP A 64 3.23 3.87 -17.63
N ASN A 65 2.24 4.60 -18.13
CA ASN A 65 2.27 6.04 -18.30
C ASN A 65 0.82 6.56 -18.34
N ARG A 66 0.65 7.88 -18.42
CA ARG A 66 -0.66 8.53 -18.52
C ARG A 66 -1.56 7.91 -19.59
N ALA A 67 -1.03 7.62 -20.78
CA ALA A 67 -1.82 7.11 -21.89
C ALA A 67 -2.34 5.69 -21.64
N TYR A 68 -1.61 4.86 -20.87
CA TYR A 68 -2.11 3.54 -20.45
C TYR A 68 -3.07 3.61 -19.28
N ALA A 69 -2.82 4.50 -18.31
CA ALA A 69 -3.77 4.75 -17.22
C ALA A 69 -5.13 5.23 -17.76
N ALA A 70 -5.13 6.08 -18.78
CA ALA A 70 -6.35 6.56 -19.43
C ALA A 70 -7.19 5.44 -20.09
N LYS A 71 -6.58 4.30 -20.42
CA LYS A 71 -7.28 3.14 -21.01
C LYS A 71 -7.99 2.27 -19.98
N VAL A 72 -7.74 2.48 -18.69
CA VAL A 72 -8.45 1.76 -17.62
C VAL A 72 -9.87 2.32 -17.56
N VAL A 73 -10.85 1.48 -17.89
CA VAL A 73 -12.29 1.82 -17.83
C VAL A 73 -12.99 1.18 -16.62
N ALA A 74 -12.35 0.23 -15.95
CA ALA A 74 -12.88 -0.43 -14.78
C ALA A 74 -12.95 0.54 -13.58
N PRO A 75 -13.99 0.46 -12.72
CA PRO A 75 -14.04 1.20 -11.47
C PRO A 75 -12.76 1.00 -10.65
N THR A 76 -12.08 2.09 -10.31
CA THR A 76 -10.78 2.02 -9.61
C THR A 76 -10.75 2.84 -8.33
N MET A 77 -10.52 2.19 -7.19
CA MET A 77 -10.15 2.86 -5.94
C MET A 77 -8.64 2.82 -5.76
N THR A 78 -8.04 3.98 -5.56
CA THR A 78 -6.62 4.16 -5.21
C THR A 78 -6.53 4.48 -3.73
N VAL A 79 -5.72 3.71 -2.99
CA VAL A 79 -5.48 3.94 -1.55
C VAL A 79 -4.00 4.21 -1.37
N VAL A 80 -3.66 5.29 -0.66
CA VAL A 80 -2.28 5.74 -0.47
C VAL A 80 -2.05 6.08 0.99
N GLY A 81 -0.92 5.64 1.54
CA GLY A 81 -0.50 6.07 2.87
C GLY A 81 0.12 7.47 2.84
N GLU A 82 -0.14 8.27 3.86
CA GLU A 82 0.41 9.62 3.99
C GLU A 82 1.95 9.62 3.94
N GLN A 83 2.60 8.62 4.52
CA GLN A 83 4.05 8.47 4.51
C GLN A 83 4.59 7.74 3.27
N ASP A 84 3.75 7.46 2.24
CA ASP A 84 4.17 6.88 0.94
C ASP A 84 4.02 7.88 -0.23
N ASN A 85 4.41 9.14 -0.01
CA ASN A 85 4.46 10.17 -1.05
C ASN A 85 3.12 10.31 -1.83
N PRO A 86 2.05 10.78 -1.16
CA PRO A 86 0.72 10.86 -1.74
C PRO A 86 0.63 11.73 -2.99
N GLU A 87 1.46 12.77 -3.10
CA GLU A 87 1.51 13.61 -4.29
C GLU A 87 1.94 12.82 -5.53
N ALA A 88 3.04 12.08 -5.44
CA ALA A 88 3.56 11.30 -6.56
C ALA A 88 2.67 10.10 -6.88
N ARG A 89 2.05 9.47 -5.88
CA ARG A 89 1.15 8.32 -6.06
C ARG A 89 -0.24 8.72 -6.56
N GLY A 90 -0.72 9.90 -6.15
CA GLY A 90 -2.00 10.47 -6.59
C GLY A 90 -2.05 10.85 -8.07
N VAL A 91 -0.90 10.91 -8.76
CA VAL A 91 -0.84 11.10 -10.23
C VAL A 91 -1.68 10.05 -10.95
N LEU A 92 -1.65 8.79 -10.49
CA LEU A 92 -2.42 7.71 -11.12
C LEU A 92 -3.91 8.02 -11.15
N TYR A 93 -4.48 8.47 -10.02
CA TYR A 93 -5.89 8.84 -9.93
C TYR A 93 -6.29 9.89 -10.98
N ARG A 94 -5.44 10.90 -11.20
CA ARG A 94 -5.68 11.93 -12.22
C ARG A 94 -5.63 11.35 -13.63
N ASP A 95 -4.70 10.45 -13.88
CA ASP A 95 -4.47 9.85 -15.20
C ASP A 95 -5.49 8.74 -15.56
N LEU A 96 -6.24 8.21 -14.60
CA LEU A 96 -7.39 7.30 -14.83
C LEU A 96 -8.58 8.06 -15.45
N THR A 97 -8.44 8.57 -16.66
CA THR A 97 -9.49 9.36 -17.33
C THR A 97 -10.56 8.51 -18.01
N GLY A 98 -10.28 7.23 -18.30
CA GLY A 98 -11.25 6.29 -18.84
C GLY A 98 -12.20 5.68 -17.80
N ALA A 99 -11.87 5.76 -16.52
CA ALA A 99 -12.68 5.19 -15.44
C ALA A 99 -13.74 6.21 -15.00
N ALA A 100 -15.02 5.88 -15.22
CA ALA A 100 -16.15 6.72 -14.81
C ALA A 100 -16.32 6.77 -13.28
N ALA A 101 -16.03 5.65 -12.61
CA ALA A 101 -16.00 5.53 -11.15
C ALA A 101 -14.55 5.44 -10.69
N LYS A 102 -14.10 6.43 -9.91
CA LYS A 102 -12.77 6.42 -9.33
C LYS A 102 -12.71 7.17 -8.01
N VAL A 103 -12.04 6.57 -7.04
CA VAL A 103 -11.84 7.15 -5.72
C VAL A 103 -10.35 7.20 -5.39
N LEU A 104 -9.91 8.27 -4.74
CA LEU A 104 -8.60 8.34 -4.09
C LEU A 104 -8.81 8.49 -2.59
N VAL A 105 -8.23 7.61 -1.79
CA VAL A 105 -8.21 7.72 -0.32
C VAL A 105 -6.77 7.86 0.16
N THR A 106 -6.49 8.94 0.89
CA THR A 106 -5.22 9.11 1.62
C THR A 106 -5.43 8.73 3.08
N MET A 107 -4.63 7.80 3.58
CA MET A 107 -4.69 7.30 4.96
C MET A 107 -3.61 7.95 5.82
N GLU A 108 -4.00 8.58 6.92
CA GLU A 108 -3.07 9.08 7.93
C GLU A 108 -2.34 7.93 8.64
N CYS A 109 -1.13 8.20 9.15
CA CYS A 109 -0.36 7.22 9.91
C CYS A 109 -0.18 5.88 9.15
N ALA A 110 0.18 5.97 7.87
CA ALA A 110 0.24 4.84 6.95
C ALA A 110 1.45 4.95 6.01
N THR A 111 2.29 3.91 5.98
CA THR A 111 3.44 3.84 5.06
C THR A 111 3.10 3.06 3.79
N HIS A 112 4.12 2.82 2.95
CA HIS A 112 4.06 1.88 1.84
C HIS A 112 3.63 0.46 2.27
N PHE A 113 3.83 0.12 3.54
CA PHE A 113 3.53 -1.18 4.12
C PHE A 113 2.19 -1.21 4.87
N ALA A 114 1.31 -0.21 4.66
CA ALA A 114 0.02 -0.04 5.34
C ALA A 114 -0.86 -1.31 5.41
N VAL A 115 -0.73 -2.22 4.44
CA VAL A 115 -1.39 -3.54 4.42
C VAL A 115 -1.08 -4.41 5.64
N TRP A 116 0.02 -4.14 6.34
CA TRP A 116 0.46 -4.85 7.55
C TRP A 116 0.45 -3.96 8.80
N GLU A 117 0.04 -2.70 8.67
CA GLU A 117 0.08 -1.73 9.76
C GLU A 117 -1.23 -1.76 10.54
N THR A 118 -1.11 -1.88 11.87
CA THR A 118 -2.25 -1.92 12.80
C THR A 118 -3.16 -0.70 12.63
N SER A 119 -2.58 0.44 12.28
CA SER A 119 -3.32 1.68 12.03
C SER A 119 -4.31 1.60 10.87
N GLN A 120 -4.09 0.75 9.85
CA GLN A 120 -4.89 0.83 8.61
C GLN A 120 -5.33 -0.50 7.99
N TYR A 121 -4.75 -1.65 8.34
CA TYR A 121 -5.06 -2.90 7.60
C TYR A 121 -6.56 -3.25 7.63
N LYS A 122 -7.24 -3.03 8.76
CA LYS A 122 -8.69 -3.30 8.89
C LYS A 122 -9.51 -2.34 8.03
N PHE A 123 -9.16 -1.06 8.02
CA PHE A 123 -9.77 -0.09 7.13
C PHE A 123 -9.63 -0.51 5.67
N MET A 124 -8.42 -0.86 5.22
CA MET A 124 -8.18 -1.30 3.84
C MET A 124 -9.05 -2.50 3.47
N HIS A 125 -9.22 -3.48 4.38
CA HIS A 125 -10.11 -4.61 4.15
C HIS A 125 -11.58 -4.19 4.01
N ARG A 126 -12.09 -3.32 4.89
CA ARG A 126 -13.48 -2.83 4.83
C ARG A 126 -13.73 -2.00 3.57
N ALA A 127 -12.83 -1.07 3.25
CA ALA A 127 -12.94 -0.23 2.05
C ALA A 127 -12.86 -1.07 0.76
N SER A 128 -11.95 -2.06 0.71
CA SER A 128 -11.85 -2.97 -0.43
C SER A 128 -13.10 -3.82 -0.58
N LEU A 129 -13.68 -4.29 0.53
CA LEU A 129 -14.93 -5.05 0.51
C LEU A 129 -16.08 -4.21 -0.06
N GLU A 130 -16.27 -2.98 0.41
CA GLU A 130 -17.29 -2.06 -0.13
C GLU A 130 -17.06 -1.83 -1.62
N TRP A 131 -15.83 -1.48 -2.02
CA TRP A 131 -15.51 -1.20 -3.42
C TRP A 131 -15.76 -2.41 -4.34
N LEU A 132 -15.35 -3.61 -3.91
CA LEU A 132 -15.53 -4.83 -4.71
C LEU A 132 -17.00 -5.28 -4.77
N ARG A 133 -17.79 -5.01 -3.72
CA ARG A 133 -19.20 -5.39 -3.67
C ARG A 133 -20.10 -4.40 -4.40
N ASP A 134 -19.90 -3.11 -4.14
CA ASP A 134 -20.85 -2.05 -4.50
C ASP A 134 -20.28 -1.04 -5.50
N GLY A 135 -18.96 -1.04 -5.72
CA GLY A 135 -18.30 -0.03 -6.55
C GLY A 135 -18.25 1.36 -5.90
N THR A 136 -18.36 1.42 -4.57
CA THR A 136 -18.41 2.66 -3.81
C THR A 136 -17.41 2.70 -2.65
N TYR A 137 -17.14 3.92 -2.20
CA TYR A 137 -16.51 4.22 -0.92
C TYR A 137 -17.40 5.21 -0.17
N ARG A 138 -17.88 4.84 1.03
CA ARG A 138 -18.89 5.59 1.78
C ARG A 138 -20.13 5.92 0.91
N GLY A 139 -20.55 4.97 0.08
CA GLY A 139 -21.68 5.10 -0.84
C GLY A 139 -21.45 5.99 -2.06
N GLN A 140 -20.22 6.52 -2.26
CA GLN A 140 -19.86 7.34 -3.41
C GLN A 140 -18.97 6.56 -4.37
N SER A 141 -19.26 6.64 -5.68
CA SER A 141 -18.45 6.00 -6.73
C SER A 141 -17.29 6.88 -7.22
N THR A 142 -17.24 8.14 -6.79
CA THR A 142 -16.22 9.12 -7.17
C THR A 142 -15.84 10.03 -6.01
N GLY A 143 -14.57 10.37 -5.86
CA GLY A 143 -14.14 11.37 -4.88
C GLY A 143 -12.67 11.29 -4.50
N ILE A 144 -12.21 12.31 -3.76
CA ILE A 144 -10.91 12.33 -3.11
C ILE A 144 -11.17 12.50 -1.62
N TYR A 145 -10.65 11.58 -0.82
CA TYR A 145 -10.88 11.51 0.61
C TYR A 145 -9.56 11.45 1.36
N ARG A 146 -9.62 11.92 2.59
CA ARG A 146 -8.59 11.73 3.59
C ARG A 146 -9.22 11.09 4.81
N VAL A 147 -8.54 10.12 5.40
CA VAL A 147 -9.01 9.43 6.60
C VAL A 147 -7.94 9.38 7.66
N GLY A 148 -8.39 9.43 8.91
CA GLY A 148 -7.57 9.15 10.08
C GLY A 148 -7.21 7.67 10.21
N VAL A 149 -6.73 7.31 11.40
CA VAL A 149 -6.46 5.92 11.80
C VAL A 149 -7.73 5.07 11.68
N ASP A 150 -7.59 3.86 11.15
CA ASP A 150 -8.66 2.89 10.92
C ASP A 150 -9.86 3.44 10.13
N GLY A 151 -9.62 4.42 9.25
CA GLY A 151 -10.66 5.00 8.40
C GLY A 151 -11.58 6.00 9.10
N ALA A 152 -11.21 6.44 10.30
CA ALA A 152 -11.93 7.49 11.03
C ALA A 152 -11.95 8.80 10.25
N GLU A 153 -12.88 9.69 10.59
CA GLU A 153 -12.81 11.07 10.11
C GLU A 153 -11.54 11.74 10.62
N THR A 154 -10.93 12.56 9.77
CA THR A 154 -9.79 13.38 10.18
C THR A 154 -10.26 14.42 11.18
N SER A 155 -9.51 14.65 12.26
CA SER A 155 -9.84 15.72 13.21
C SER A 155 -9.71 17.08 12.52
N GLY A 156 -10.83 17.72 12.18
CA GLY A 156 -10.83 19.08 11.60
C GLY A 156 -11.84 19.37 10.49
N GLU A 157 -12.87 18.56 10.27
CA GLU A 157 -14.06 18.93 9.47
C GLU A 157 -15.23 19.36 10.36
#